data_AF-A0A165YFG9-F1
#
_entry.id   AF-A0A165YFG9-F1
#
_cell.length_a   1.000
_cell.length_b   1.000
_cell.length_c   1.000
_cell.angle_alpha   90.00
_cell.angle_beta   90.00
_cell.angle_gamma   90.00
#
_symmetry.space_group_name_H-M   'P 1'
#
loop_
_entity.id
_entity.type
_entity.pdbx_description
1 polymer ?
#
loop_
_entity_poly.entity_id
_entity_poly.type
_entity_poly.pdbx_seq_one_letter_code
_entity_poly.pdbx_strand_id
1 'polypeptide(L)' 'GNHYCSRSYDNGGSGYHYSNNNGSYYYSNPNGSTYYNTGNGSSTYTAPNGYVHKSSSK' A
#
# COMPACT_ATOMS: atom_id res chain seq x y z
N GLY A 1 -3.18 2.90 17.03
CA GLY A 1 -3.35 1.44 16.90
C GLY A 1 -3.29 1.06 15.44
N ASN A 2 -3.15 -0.23 15.13
CA ASN A 2 -3.21 -0.68 13.73
C ASN A 2 -4.63 -0.49 13.19
N HIS A 3 -4.77 0.10 12.01
CA HIS A 3 -6.05 0.46 11.40
C HIS A 3 -6.17 -0.17 10.01
N TYR A 4 -7.22 -0.95 9.82
CA TYR A 4 -7.57 -1.53 8.53
C TYR A 4 -8.83 -0.86 7.98
N CYS A 5 -8.77 -0.40 6.74
CA CYS A 5 -9.89 0.19 6.03
C CYS A 5 -10.00 -0.45 4.65
N SER A 6 -11.00 -1.31 4.48
CA SER A 6 -11.42 -1.80 3.17
C SER A 6 -12.13 -0.69 2.40
N ARG A 7 -11.71 -0.44 1.16
CA ARG A 7 -12.32 0.52 0.24
C ARG A 7 -12.94 -0.24 -0.92
N SER A 8 -14.26 -0.26 -0.97
CA SER A 8 -15.00 -0.75 -2.13
C SER A 8 -15.13 0.40 -3.12
N TYR A 9 -14.65 0.22 -4.35
CA TYR A 9 -14.89 1.15 -5.45
C TYR A 9 -16.18 0.75 -6.19
N ASP A 10 -16.93 1.74 -6.66
CA ASP A 10 -18.18 1.55 -7.41
C ASP A 10 -18.00 0.72 -8.70
N ASN A 11 -16.76 0.55 -9.18
CA ASN A 11 -16.41 -0.27 -10.34
C ASN A 11 -16.22 -1.77 -10.01
N GLY A 12 -16.50 -2.21 -8.78
CA GLY A 12 -16.32 -3.61 -8.35
C GLY A 12 -14.91 -3.96 -7.89
N GLY A 13 -13.98 -3.01 -7.99
CA GLY A 13 -12.63 -3.14 -7.45
C GLY A 13 -12.60 -2.99 -5.94
N SER A 14 -11.90 -3.89 -5.25
CA SER A 14 -11.66 -3.78 -3.80
C SER A 14 -10.22 -3.35 -3.55
N GLY A 15 -10.05 -2.19 -2.91
CA GLY A 15 -8.78 -1.75 -2.35
C GLY A 15 -8.79 -1.86 -0.82
N TYR A 16 -7.63 -1.78 -0.20
CA TYR A 16 -7.56 -1.66 1.26
C TYR A 16 -6.36 -0.82 1.68
N HIS A 17 -6.54 -0.11 2.78
CA HIS A 17 -5.49 0.66 3.43
C HIS A 17 -5.28 0.08 4.83
N TYR A 18 -4.05 -0.32 5.09
CA TYR A 18 -3.61 -0.82 6.37
C TYR A 18 -2.53 0.12 6.93
N SER A 19 -2.74 0.67 8.11
CA SER A 19 -1.79 1.55 8.79
C SER A 19 -1.37 0.94 10.11
N ASN A 20 -0.08 0.96 10.41
CA ASN A 20 0.50 0.44 11.63
C ASN A 20 0.88 1.58 12.58
N ASN A 21 0.93 1.26 13.88
CA ASN A 21 1.30 2.24 14.89
C ASN A 21 2.76 2.74 14.79
N ASN A 22 3.63 2.02 14.08
CA ASN A 22 5.01 2.41 13.84
C ASN A 22 5.18 3.39 12.66
N GLY A 23 4.08 3.90 12.09
CA GLY A 23 4.10 4.81 10.94
C GLY A 23 4.20 4.11 9.59
N SER A 24 4.42 2.79 9.56
CA SER A 24 4.34 2.02 8.32
C SER A 24 2.90 1.89 7.86
N TYR A 25 2.68 1.91 6.54
CA TYR A 25 1.35 1.74 5.97
C TYR A 25 1.41 1.00 4.64
N TYR A 26 0.29 0.42 4.24
CA TYR A 26 0.14 -0.41 3.06
C TYR A 26 -1.16 -0.08 2.34
N TYR A 27 -1.07 0.13 1.05
CA TYR A 27 -2.18 0.31 0.13
C TYR A 27 -2.24 -0.86 -0.85
N SER A 28 -3.42 -1.46 -0.97
CA SER A 28 -3.77 -2.27 -2.13
C SER A 28 -4.77 -1.51 -2.97
N ASN A 29 -4.46 -1.38 -4.25
CA ASN A 29 -5.35 -0.78 -5.22
C ASN A 29 -6.15 -1.87 -5.95
N PRO A 30 -7.38 -1.57 -6.37
CA PRO A 30 -8.22 -2.50 -7.10
C PRO A 30 -7.64 -2.94 -8.45
N ASN A 31 -6.73 -2.16 -9.02
CA ASN A 31 -6.01 -2.50 -10.25
C ASN A 31 -4.92 -3.57 -10.04
N GLY A 32 -4.73 -4.09 -8.81
CA GLY A 32 -3.72 -5.07 -8.46
C GLY A 32 -2.36 -4.48 -8.08
N SER A 33 -2.18 -3.15 -8.18
CA SER A 33 -0.98 -2.50 -7.68
C SER A 33 -1.03 -2.34 -6.16
N THR A 34 0.14 -2.38 -5.54
CA THR A 34 0.26 -2.22 -4.09
C THR A 34 1.38 -1.24 -3.75
N TYR A 35 1.25 -0.55 -2.62
CA TYR A 35 2.24 0.38 -2.14
C TYR A 35 2.45 0.17 -0.66
N TYR A 36 3.69 -0.07 -0.26
CA TYR A 36 4.08 -0.29 1.12
C TYR A 36 5.08 0.78 1.55
N ASN A 37 4.85 1.43 2.67
CA ASN A 37 5.79 2.36 3.29
C ASN A 37 6.19 1.80 4.65
N THR A 38 7.49 1.76 4.95
CA THR A 38 8.00 1.19 6.20
C THR A 38 7.94 2.15 7.39
N GLY A 39 7.54 3.41 7.18
CA GLY A 39 7.59 4.49 8.18
C GLY A 39 9.00 5.05 8.41
N ASN A 40 10.05 4.37 7.91
CA ASN A 40 11.45 4.71 8.14
C ASN A 40 12.13 5.31 6.89
N GLY A 41 11.37 6.07 6.09
CA GLY A 41 11.88 6.68 4.86
C GLY A 41 12.09 5.69 3.69
N SER A 42 11.61 4.45 3.81
CA SER A 42 11.58 3.49 2.71
C SER A 42 10.16 3.17 2.27
N SER A 43 9.99 3.02 0.97
CA SER A 43 8.73 2.63 0.34
C SER A 43 8.96 1.62 -0.79
N THR A 44 7.95 0.81 -1.06
CA THR A 44 7.95 -0.24 -2.06
C THR A 44 6.63 -0.16 -2.81
N TYR A 45 6.69 0.22 -4.07
CA TYR A 45 5.57 0.17 -4.99
C TYR A 45 5.65 -1.12 -5.82
N THR A 46 4.59 -1.91 -5.84
CA THR A 46 4.46 -3.08 -6.72
C THR A 46 3.39 -2.78 -7.74
N ALA A 47 3.77 -2.75 -9.01
CA ALA A 47 2.85 -2.57 -10.11
C ALA A 47 2.01 -3.85 -10.34
N PRO A 48 0.86 -3.76 -11.03
CA PRO A 48 -0.03 -4.91 -11.27
C PRO A 48 0.63 -6.05 -12.05
N ASN A 49 1.62 -5.70 -12.87
CA ASN A 49 2.43 -6.62 -13.66
C ASN A 49 3.57 -7.26 -12.85
N GLY A 50 3.60 -7.07 -11.53
CA GLY A 50 4.58 -7.63 -10.61
C GLY A 50 5.90 -6.85 -10.51
N TYR A 51 6.06 -5.75 -11.23
CA TYR A 51 7.27 -4.93 -11.15
C TYR A 51 7.34 -4.21 -9.81
N VAL A 52 8.46 -4.38 -9.10
CA VAL A 52 8.67 -3.80 -7.78
C VAL A 52 9.65 -2.63 -7.86
N HIS A 53 9.22 -1.45 -7.46
CA HIS A 53 10.01 -0.24 -7.32
C HIS A 53 10.20 0.05 -5.84
N LYS A 54 11.45 -0.05 -5.37
CA LYS A 54 11.80 0.31 -3.99
C LYS A 54 12.47 1.68 -4.01
N SER A 55 12.01 2.57 -3.13
CA SER A 55 12.61 3.86 -2.89
C SER A 55 13.00 3.93 -1.42
N SER A 56 14.23 4.30 -1.13
CA SER A 56 14.70 4.59 0.22
C SER A 56 15.39 5.94 0.20
N SER A 57 14.93 6.86 1.04
CA SER A 57 15.67 8.09 1.31
C SER A 57 17.00 7.70 1.97
N LYS A 58 18.11 8.16 1.39
CA LYS A 58 19.47 7.91 1.88
C LYS A 58 19.84 8.92 2.97
#